data_AF-A0A968IW19-F1
#
_entry.id   AF-A0A968IW19-F1
#
_cell.length_a   1.000
_cell.length_b   1.000
_cell.length_c   1.000
_cell.angle_alpha   90.00
_cell.angle_beta   90.00
_cell.angle_gamma   90.00
#
_symmetry.space_group_name_H-M   'P 1'
#
loop_
_entity.id
_entity.type
_entity.pdbx_description
1 polymer ?
#
loop_
_entity_poly.entity_id
_entity_poly.type
_entity_poly.pdbx_seq_one_letter_code
_entity_poly.pdbx_strand_id
1 'polypeptide(L)'
;MTTDVFHAVYHRLLTRESFAAKHSSTVLTVHDMIYERYPEVHIYRQEIPWKRQAVLTADWILCVSECTKQDLLTFYPRISPERVEVIYSAAGLQPQVESNSEVVPPHPYFLYVGGRAPTRTLIAWCKPLPG
;
A
#
# COMPACT_ATOMS: atom_id res chain seq x y z
N MET A 1 -21.55 6.18 -23.02
CA MET A 1 -20.12 5.91 -22.75
C MET A 1 -20.02 4.56 -22.06
N THR A 2 -19.51 3.56 -22.76
CA THR A 2 -19.09 2.27 -22.20
C THR A 2 -17.70 2.46 -21.58
N THR A 3 -17.46 1.87 -20.42
CA THR A 3 -16.15 1.89 -19.76
C THR A 3 -15.52 0.53 -19.98
N ASP A 4 -14.34 0.46 -20.57
CA ASP A 4 -13.68 -0.82 -20.86
C ASP A 4 -12.86 -1.31 -19.66
N VAL A 5 -12.19 -0.39 -18.96
CA VAL A 5 -11.39 -0.67 -17.76
C VAL A 5 -11.74 0.31 -16.65
N PHE A 6 -11.94 -0.21 -15.45
CA PHE A 6 -12.12 0.56 -14.23
C PHE A 6 -10.93 0.36 -13.29
N HIS A 7 -10.27 1.45 -12.92
CA HIS A 7 -9.10 1.42 -12.04
C HIS A 7 -9.41 2.09 -10.70
N ALA A 8 -9.43 1.30 -9.63
CA ALA A 8 -9.64 1.78 -8.27
C ALA A 8 -8.31 1.94 -7.54
N VAL A 9 -8.08 3.14 -7.00
CA VAL A 9 -6.93 3.45 -6.12
C VAL A 9 -7.29 3.27 -4.65
N TYR A 10 -8.59 3.11 -4.34
CA TYR A 10 -9.08 2.88 -2.99
C TYR A 10 -10.15 1.79 -2.98
N HIS A 11 -10.04 0.88 -2.02
CA HIS A 11 -10.86 -0.33 -1.98
C HIS A 11 -12.36 -0.07 -1.85
N ARG A 12 -12.77 1.06 -1.25
CA ARG A 12 -14.18 1.46 -1.10
C ARG A 12 -14.90 1.71 -2.44
N LEU A 13 -14.15 1.92 -3.53
CA LEU A 13 -14.72 2.14 -4.86
C LEU A 13 -15.21 0.85 -5.52
N LEU A 14 -14.58 -0.29 -5.22
CA LEU A 14 -14.97 -1.60 -5.77
C LEU A 14 -16.10 -2.26 -4.98
N THR A 15 -16.40 -1.79 -3.77
CA THR A 15 -17.47 -2.35 -2.94
C THR A 15 -18.85 -1.74 -3.18
N ARG A 16 -18.96 -0.64 -3.94
CA ARG A 16 -20.25 -0.13 -4.40
C ARG A 16 -20.69 -0.93 -5.62
N GLU A 17 -21.91 -1.48 -5.57
CA GLU A 17 -22.56 -2.36 -6.57
C GLU A 17 -22.68 -1.80 -7.99
N SER A 18 -22.09 -0.65 -8.30
CA SER A 18 -22.27 0.06 -9.56
C SER A 18 -21.60 -0.60 -10.77
N PHE A 19 -20.78 -1.65 -10.60
CA PHE A 19 -19.86 -2.11 -11.65
C PHE A 19 -19.92 -3.60 -11.96
N ALA A 20 -20.42 -4.46 -11.06
CA ALA A 20 -20.70 -5.86 -11.39
C ALA A 20 -21.76 -6.00 -12.50
N ALA A 21 -22.59 -4.96 -12.70
CA ALA A 21 -23.61 -4.89 -13.75
C ALA A 21 -23.08 -4.41 -15.12
N LYS A 22 -21.82 -3.99 -15.24
CA LYS A 22 -21.18 -3.61 -16.51
C LYS A 22 -20.00 -4.55 -16.78
N HIS A 23 -19.86 -5.05 -18.00
CA HIS A 23 -18.79 -5.94 -18.47
C HIS A 23 -17.37 -5.32 -18.47
N SER A 24 -17.06 -4.41 -17.54
CA SER A 24 -15.80 -3.69 -17.47
C SER A 24 -14.78 -4.47 -16.64
N SER A 25 -13.56 -4.65 -17.16
CA SER A 25 -12.47 -5.23 -16.36
C SER A 25 -12.08 -4.29 -15.23
N THR A 26 -11.82 -4.84 -14.05
CA THR A 26 -11.51 -4.11 -12.82
C THR A 26 -10.06 -4.28 -12.41
N VAL A 27 -9.39 -3.16 -12.15
CA VAL A 27 -8.01 -3.11 -11.66
C VAL A 27 -8.00 -2.43 -10.29
N LEU A 28 -7.32 -3.02 -9.31
CA LEU A 28 -7.15 -2.45 -7.97
C LEU A 28 -5.67 -2.15 -7.70
N THR A 29 -5.33 -0.92 -7.31
CA THR A 29 -4.01 -0.63 -6.73
C THR A 29 -4.05 -0.81 -5.21
N VAL A 30 -3.10 -1.58 -4.69
CA VAL A 30 -2.87 -1.78 -3.25
C VAL A 30 -1.59 -1.06 -2.85
N HIS A 31 -1.72 -0.11 -1.93
CA HIS A 31 -0.60 0.69 -1.43
C HIS A 31 0.14 0.02 -0.27
N ASP A 32 -0.60 -0.56 0.68
CA ASP A 32 -0.04 -1.26 1.83
C ASP A 32 -1.03 -2.30 2.36
N MET A 33 -0.56 -3.11 3.31
CA MET A 33 -1.35 -4.07 4.08
C MET A 33 -1.32 -3.74 5.58
N ILE A 34 -1.22 -2.45 5.93
CA ILE A 34 -0.95 -2.03 7.31
C ILE A 34 -2.14 -2.30 8.24
N TYR A 35 -3.36 -2.31 7.70
CA TYR A 35 -4.57 -2.55 8.49
C TYR A 35 -4.67 -4.03 8.86
N GLU A 36 -4.28 -4.92 7.95
CA GLU A 36 -4.24 -6.36 8.16
C GLU A 36 -3.06 -6.78 9.04
N ARG A 37 -1.92 -6.10 8.91
CA ARG A 37 -0.72 -6.40 9.68
C ARG A 37 -0.78 -5.91 11.12
N TYR A 38 -1.40 -4.76 11.39
CA TYR A 38 -1.51 -4.19 12.73
C TYR A 38 -2.93 -3.69 13.05
N PRO A 39 -3.94 -4.58 13.04
CA PRO A 39 -5.34 -4.21 13.22
C PRO A 39 -5.63 -3.57 14.58
N GLU A 40 -4.85 -3.89 15.61
CA GLU A 40 -5.02 -3.45 16.99
C GLU A 40 -4.64 -1.97 17.22
N VAL A 41 -3.75 -1.42 16.39
CA VAL A 41 -3.30 -0.02 16.49
C VAL A 41 -3.83 0.88 15.38
N HIS A 42 -4.53 0.33 14.39
CA HIS A 42 -5.01 1.11 13.25
C HIS A 42 -6.46 1.58 13.41
N ILE A 43 -6.67 2.89 13.31
CA ILE A 43 -8.00 3.53 13.44
C ILE A 43 -8.97 3.17 12.30
N TYR A 44 -8.47 2.57 11.21
CA TYR A 44 -9.24 2.18 10.03
C TYR A 44 -9.41 0.65 9.88
N ARG A 45 -9.19 -0.14 10.94
CA ARG A 45 -9.35 -1.61 10.90
C ARG A 45 -10.73 -2.07 10.41
N GLN A 46 -11.76 -1.27 10.63
CA GLN A 46 -13.13 -1.50 10.16
C GLN A 46 -13.24 -1.53 8.63
N GLU A 47 -12.23 -1.05 7.90
CA GLU A 47 -12.18 -1.07 6.44
C GLU A 47 -11.61 -2.37 5.87
N ILE A 48 -11.00 -3.24 6.70
CA ILE A 48 -10.45 -4.54 6.28
C ILE A 48 -11.46 -5.39 5.51
N PRO A 49 -12.76 -5.50 5.92
CA PRO A 49 -13.74 -6.25 5.15
C PRO A 49 -13.97 -5.67 3.74
N TRP A 50 -13.92 -4.35 3.61
CA TRP A 50 -14.14 -3.67 2.33
C TRP A 50 -12.92 -3.87 1.42
N LYS A 51 -11.72 -3.76 1.99
CA LYS A 51 -10.48 -4.07 1.29
C LYS A 51 -10.41 -5.51 0.83
N ARG A 52 -10.80 -6.45 1.69
CA ARG A 52 -10.92 -7.87 1.34
C ARG A 52 -11.87 -8.07 0.16
N GLN A 53 -13.05 -7.46 0.19
CA GLN A 53 -14.01 -7.60 -0.90
C GLN A 53 -13.45 -7.05 -2.22
N ALA A 54 -12.84 -5.85 -2.19
CA ALA A 54 -12.22 -5.23 -3.36
C ALA A 54 -11.11 -6.10 -3.96
N VAL A 55 -10.24 -6.64 -3.11
CA VAL A 55 -9.14 -7.51 -3.50
C VAL A 55 -9.63 -8.81 -4.12
N LEU A 56 -10.68 -9.42 -3.56
CA LEU A 56 -11.21 -10.70 -4.06
C LEU A 56 -12.03 -10.55 -5.34
N THR A 57 -12.52 -9.35 -5.65
CA THR A 57 -13.37 -9.10 -6.82
C THR A 57 -12.63 -8.47 -8.00
N ALA A 58 -11.48 -7.83 -7.78
CA ALA A 58 -10.69 -7.19 -8.83
C ALA A 58 -10.12 -8.21 -9.82
N ASP A 59 -10.26 -7.99 -11.12
CA ASP A 59 -9.67 -8.84 -12.18
C ASP A 59 -8.13 -8.82 -12.11
N TRP A 60 -7.55 -7.64 -11.89
CA TRP A 60 -6.11 -7.42 -11.74
C TRP A 60 -5.78 -6.58 -10.51
N ILE A 61 -4.63 -6.86 -9.91
CA ILE A 61 -4.14 -6.12 -8.74
C ILE A 61 -2.74 -5.58 -9.03
N LEU A 62 -2.55 -4.29 -8.75
CA LEU A 62 -1.28 -3.59 -8.84
C LEU A 62 -0.76 -3.29 -7.44
N CYS A 63 0.42 -3.78 -7.12
CA CYS A 63 1.11 -3.47 -5.86
C CYS A 63 2.21 -2.42 -6.09
N VAL A 64 2.33 -1.47 -5.17
CA VAL A 64 3.34 -0.39 -5.30
C VAL A 64 4.78 -0.83 -4.96
N SER A 65 4.95 -2.05 -4.45
CA SER A 65 6.24 -2.65 -4.14
C SER A 65 6.13 -4.18 -4.03
N GLU A 66 7.27 -4.87 -4.12
CA GLU A 66 7.35 -6.31 -3.84
C GLU A 66 6.96 -6.65 -2.40
N CYS A 67 7.29 -5.78 -1.44
CA CYS A 67 6.88 -5.94 -0.04
C CYS A 67 5.34 -5.95 0.07
N THR A 68 4.68 -4.98 -0.59
CA THR A 68 3.21 -4.93 -0.64
C THR A 68 2.61 -6.18 -1.30
N LYS A 69 3.23 -6.69 -2.38
CA LYS A 69 2.78 -7.92 -3.06
C LYS A 69 2.91 -9.15 -2.16
N GLN A 70 4.04 -9.30 -1.49
CA GLN A 70 4.27 -10.39 -0.54
C GLN A 70 3.25 -10.36 0.60
N ASP A 71 3.02 -9.18 1.18
CA ASP A 71 2.04 -8.99 2.24
C ASP A 71 0.63 -9.33 1.74
N LEU A 72 0.24 -8.86 0.55
CA LEU A 72 -1.07 -9.14 -0.05
C LEU A 72 -1.31 -10.65 -0.18
N LEU A 73 -0.36 -11.38 -0.75
CA LEU A 73 -0.47 -12.82 -0.94
C LEU A 73 -0.42 -13.59 0.40
N THR A 74 0.26 -13.04 1.40
CA THR A 74 0.26 -13.60 2.77
C THR A 74 -1.11 -13.49 3.43
N PHE A 75 -1.76 -12.32 3.35
CA PHE A 75 -3.08 -12.11 3.96
C PHE A 75 -4.23 -12.71 3.13
N TYR A 76 -4.05 -12.85 1.82
CA TYR A 76 -5.05 -13.38 0.89
C TYR A 76 -4.47 -14.49 0.00
N PRO A 77 -4.15 -15.67 0.55
CA PRO A 77 -3.45 -16.74 -0.16
C PRO A 77 -4.26 -17.41 -1.29
N ARG A 78 -5.56 -17.08 -1.41
CA ARG A 78 -6.42 -17.59 -2.50
C ARG A 78 -6.30 -16.79 -3.79
N ILE A 79 -5.62 -15.65 -3.76
CA ILE A 79 -5.39 -14.84 -4.96
C ILE A 79 -4.32 -15.53 -5.80
N SER A 80 -4.60 -15.67 -7.09
CA SER A 80 -3.59 -16.18 -8.01
C SER A 80 -2.48 -15.13 -8.22
N PRO A 81 -1.19 -15.48 -7.99
CA PRO A 81 -0.08 -14.54 -8.15
C PRO A 81 0.05 -13.97 -9.57
N GLU A 82 -0.46 -14.67 -10.58
CA GLU A 82 -0.45 -14.24 -11.99
C GLU A 82 -1.35 -13.03 -12.27
N ARG A 83 -2.29 -12.72 -11.36
CA ARG A 83 -3.17 -11.54 -11.44
C ARG A 83 -2.61 -10.34 -10.65
N VAL A 84 -1.41 -10.47 -10.09
CA VAL A 84 -0.78 -9.46 -9.24
C VAL A 84 0.54 -8.98 -9.82
N GLU A 85 0.58 -7.73 -10.26
CA GLU A 85 1.78 -7.08 -10.79
C GLU A 85 2.31 -6.01 -9.85
N VAL A 86 3.63 -5.77 -9.90
CA VAL A 86 4.27 -4.67 -9.17
C VAL A 86 4.51 -3.51 -10.13
N ILE A 87 3.92 -2.36 -9.80
CA ILE A 87 4.19 -1.10 -10.48
C ILE A 87 4.65 -0.11 -9.42
N TYR A 88 5.95 0.18 -9.42
CA TYR A 88 6.54 1.10 -8.46
C TYR A 88 5.95 2.51 -8.60
N SER A 89 5.57 3.11 -7.48
CA SER A 89 5.12 4.50 -7.45
C SER A 89 6.23 5.43 -7.92
N ALA A 90 5.94 6.26 -8.92
CA ALA A 90 6.87 7.28 -9.37
C ALA A 90 7.10 8.32 -8.27
N ALA A 91 8.36 8.67 -8.01
CA ALA A 91 8.70 9.84 -7.21
C ALA A 91 8.62 11.08 -8.12
N GLY A 92 7.61 11.93 -7.93
CA GLY A 92 7.42 13.17 -8.69
C GLY A 92 8.43 14.27 -8.38
N LEU A 93 9.62 13.92 -7.88
CA LEU A 93 10.61 14.89 -7.46
C LEU A 93 11.49 15.26 -8.65
N GLN A 94 11.29 16.47 -9.17
CA GLN A 94 12.40 17.25 -9.70
C GLN A 94 13.09 17.86 -8.49
N PRO A 95 14.27 17.36 -8.07
CA PRO A 95 14.96 17.94 -6.93
C PRO A 95 15.35 19.38 -7.28
N GLN A 96 14.65 20.35 -6.72
CA GLN A 96 15.19 21.69 -6.57
C GLN A 96 16.21 21.62 -5.45
N VAL A 97 17.46 21.36 -5.82
CA VAL A 97 18.58 21.44 -4.90
C VAL A 97 18.87 22.92 -4.68
N GLU A 98 18.16 23.52 -3.73
CA GLU A 98 18.63 24.78 -3.15
C GLU A 98 19.78 24.44 -2.20
N SER A 99 20.97 24.95 -2.50
CA SER A 99 22.13 24.83 -1.63
C SER A 99 21.96 25.75 -0.42
N ASN A 100 21.12 25.36 0.53
CA ASN A 100 21.16 25.98 1.84
C ASN A 100 22.37 25.46 2.60
N SER A 101 23.12 26.39 3.19
CA SER A 101 24.29 26.14 4.03
C SER A 101 23.88 25.59 5.40
N GLU A 102 23.10 24.50 5.43
CA GLU A 102 22.72 23.85 6.68
C GLU A 102 23.91 23.11 7.28
N VAL A 103 24.03 23.22 8.60
CA VAL A 103 25.09 22.60 9.39
C VAL A 103 24.86 21.09 9.42
N VAL A 104 25.65 20.37 8.63
CA VAL A 104 25.74 18.91 8.71
C VAL A 104 26.49 18.53 9.98
N PRO A 105 26.00 17.56 10.80
CA PRO A 105 26.71 17.11 11.99
C PRO A 105 28.14 16.62 11.65
N PRO A 106 29.16 17.03 12.43
CA PRO A 106 30.57 16.68 12.14
C PRO A 106 30.94 15.24 12.49
N HIS A 107 30.01 14.46 13.05
CA HIS A 107 30.20 13.06 13.43
C HIS A 107 29.15 12.20 12.71
N PRO A 108 29.39 10.89 12.50
CA PRO A 108 28.40 9.99 11.91
C PRO A 108 27.06 10.07 12.66
N TYR A 109 25.97 10.23 11.91
CA TYR A 109 24.62 10.34 12.47
C TYR A 109 23.65 9.46 11.68
N PHE A 110 22.59 9.02 12.35
CA PHE A 110 21.42 8.41 11.71
C PHE A 110 20.33 9.47 11.62
N LEU A 111 19.81 9.71 10.41
CA LEU A 111 18.67 10.59 10.19
C LEU A 111 17.41 9.74 10.00
N TYR A 112 16.38 10.03 10.79
CA TYR A 112 15.05 9.46 10.61
C TYR A 112 14.05 10.59 10.32
N VAL A 113 13.43 10.51 9.14
CA VAL A 113 12.34 11.40 8.73
C VAL A 113 11.12 10.54 8.51
N GLY A 114 10.16 10.61 9.43
CA GLY A 114 8.94 9.82 9.35
C GLY A 114 7.92 10.21 10.42
N GLY A 115 6.66 9.81 10.19
CA GLY A 115 5.57 10.06 11.13
C GLY A 115 5.79 9.37 12.48
N ARG A 116 5.14 9.88 13.54
CA ARG A 116 5.23 9.35 14.92
C ARG A 116 4.23 8.23 15.22
N ALA A 117 3.46 7.77 14.22
CA ALA A 117 2.52 6.68 14.40
C ALA A 117 3.26 5.39 14.78
N PRO A 118 2.72 4.51 15.65
CA PRO A 118 3.37 3.27 16.07
C PRO A 118 3.80 2.36 14.91
N THR A 119 3.07 2.41 13.79
CA THR A 119 3.36 1.67 12.55
C THR A 119 4.50 2.27 11.72
N ARG A 120 4.95 3.48 12.08
CA ARG A 120 5.99 4.23 11.36
C ARG A 120 7.22 4.50 12.23
N THR A 121 7.12 4.41 13.56
CA THR A 121 8.23 4.69 14.47
C THR A 121 9.35 3.65 14.38
N LEU A 122 10.60 4.11 14.53
CA LEU A 122 11.81 3.29 14.63
C LEU A 122 11.70 2.16 15.67
N ILE A 123 10.88 2.33 16.70
CA ILE A 123 10.67 1.33 17.77
C ILE A 123 10.13 0.00 17.21
N ALA A 124 9.35 0.02 16.12
CA ALA A 124 8.91 -1.21 15.46
C ALA A 124 10.06 -2.00 14.81
N TRP A 125 11.15 -1.32 14.43
CA TRP A 125 12.34 -1.89 13.79
C TRP A 125 13.41 -2.34 14.80
N CYS A 126 13.35 -1.86 16.04
CA CYS A 126 14.29 -2.20 17.11
C CYS A 126 13.86 -3.38 17.98
N LYS A 127 12.80 -4.12 17.61
CA LYS A 127 12.54 -5.40 18.29
C LYS A 127 13.68 -6.37 17.95
N PRO A 128 14.35 -6.98 18.95
CA PRO A 128 15.47 -7.87 18.70
C PRO A 128 15.02 -9.03 17.81
N LEU A 129 15.85 -9.38 16.82
CA LEU A 129 15.68 -10.61 16.05
C LEU A 129 15.61 -11.79 17.04
N PRO A 130 14.70 -12.75 16.85
CA PRO A 130 14.75 -13.98 17.63
C PRO A 130 16.10 -14.66 17.39
N GLY A 131 16.83 -14.91 18.49
CA GLY A 131 18.10 -15.65 18.48
C GLY A 131 17.91 -17.14 18.30
#